data_AF-A0A453AK29-F1
#
_entry.id   AF-A0A453AK29-F1
#
_cell.length_a   1.000
_cell.length_b   1.000
_cell.length_c   1.000
_cell.angle_alpha   90.00
_cell.angle_beta   90.00
_cell.angle_gamma   90.00
#
_symmetry.space_group_name_H-M   'P 1'
#
loop_
_entity.id
_entity.type
_entity.pdbx_description
1 polymer ?
#
loop_
_entity_poly.entity_id
_entity_poly.type
_entity_poly.pdbx_seq_one_letter_code
_entity_poly.pdbx_strand_id
1 'polypeptide(L)'
;IWDESAGESLLQIQLLTALRTFVSSLGYQSPLSYHMLMPILQSGVNVDSPDALNLLEDSVLLWEATLSNAPSIVSQLMDLFPYLVGIVNRSFDHLEVGVNIVEDYTIFGGSEFLKSHGTSLANVLDTIVGNVNDKGLLTTLPVIDLLIQLFPQEAPPLISSALQVLTWLVTWSQVWNVQMILHHSDLFIHANL
;
A
#
# COMPACT_ATOMS: atom_id res chain seq x y z
N ILE A 1 1.70 19.61 -22.78
CA ILE A 1 2.91 19.17 -22.05
C ILE A 1 2.89 17.67 -21.78
N TRP A 2 2.00 17.11 -20.93
CA TRP A 2 1.99 15.66 -20.68
C TRP A 2 1.84 14.83 -21.97
N ASP A 3 0.82 15.13 -22.77
CA ASP A 3 0.58 14.44 -24.05
C ASP A 3 1.69 14.70 -25.08
N GLU A 4 2.35 15.86 -25.00
CA GLU A 4 3.45 16.23 -25.89
C GLU A 4 4.76 15.52 -25.51
N SER A 5 4.89 15.08 -24.26
CA SER A 5 6.02 14.31 -23.74
C SER A 5 5.82 12.80 -23.82
N ALA A 6 4.77 12.32 -24.51
CA ALA A 6 4.53 10.89 -24.66
C ALA A 6 5.72 10.20 -25.36
N GLY A 7 6.23 9.13 -24.76
CA GLY A 7 7.44 8.43 -25.22
C GLY A 7 8.76 9.02 -24.71
N GLU A 8 8.74 10.17 -24.03
CA GLU A 8 9.90 10.81 -23.41
C GLU A 8 9.85 10.64 -21.89
N SER A 9 10.16 9.43 -21.41
CA SER A 9 9.97 9.04 -20.01
C SER A 9 10.68 9.97 -19.01
N LEU A 10 11.87 10.47 -19.34
CA LEU A 10 12.61 11.39 -18.47
C LEU A 10 11.86 12.72 -18.27
N LEU A 11 11.25 13.27 -19.32
CA LEU A 11 10.47 14.50 -19.22
C LEU A 11 9.19 14.27 -18.40
N GLN A 12 8.55 13.13 -18.58
CA GLN A 12 7.38 12.73 -17.82
C GLN A 12 7.71 12.57 -16.33
N ILE A 13 8.82 11.92 -15.97
CA ILE A 13 9.32 11.78 -14.59
C ILE A 13 9.58 13.15 -13.95
N GLN A 14 10.23 14.06 -14.69
CA GLN A 14 10.45 15.43 -14.21
C GLN A 14 9.14 16.18 -13.97
N LEU A 15 8.13 15.97 -14.83
CA LEU A 15 6.81 16.56 -14.63
C LEU A 15 6.12 15.98 -13.40
N LEU A 16 6.15 14.66 -13.20
CA LEU A 16 5.59 13.99 -12.01
C LEU A 16 6.24 14.53 -10.73
N THR A 17 7.57 14.68 -10.72
CA THR A 17 8.33 15.25 -9.59
C THR A 17 7.94 16.72 -9.33
N ALA A 18 7.79 17.52 -10.38
CA ALA A 18 7.36 18.91 -10.27
C ALA A 18 5.92 19.02 -9.73
N LEU A 19 5.02 18.16 -10.21
CA LEU A 19 3.64 18.09 -9.73
C LEU A 19 3.58 17.66 -8.27
N ARG A 20 4.42 16.73 -7.83
CA ARG A 20 4.51 16.32 -6.42
C ARG A 20 4.85 17.51 -5.54
N THR A 21 5.89 18.24 -5.92
CA THR A 21 6.33 19.45 -5.21
C THR A 21 5.24 20.53 -5.22
N PHE A 22 4.54 20.69 -6.35
CA PHE A 22 3.45 21.64 -6.48
C PHE A 22 2.28 21.30 -5.55
N VAL A 23 1.82 20.05 -5.52
CA VAL A 23 0.75 19.59 -4.63
C VAL A 23 1.12 19.78 -3.16
N SER A 24 2.34 19.39 -2.77
CA SER A 24 2.82 19.64 -1.40
C SER A 24 2.90 21.13 -1.05
N SER A 25 3.23 21.99 -2.01
CA SER A 25 3.26 23.45 -1.78
C SER A 25 1.87 24.07 -1.61
N LEU A 26 0.84 23.48 -2.20
CA LEU A 26 -0.55 23.90 -2.02
C LEU A 26 -1.09 23.49 -0.65
N GLY A 27 -0.62 22.37 -0.09
CA GLY A 27 -1.12 21.82 1.17
C GLY A 27 -2.63 21.62 1.14
N TYR A 28 -3.35 22.22 2.09
CA TYR A 28 -4.83 22.15 2.16
C TYR A 28 -5.56 22.69 0.91
N GLN A 29 -4.88 23.46 0.06
CA GLN A 29 -5.41 23.95 -1.22
C GLN A 29 -5.16 22.98 -2.39
N SER A 30 -4.62 21.78 -2.12
CA SER A 30 -4.36 20.75 -3.13
C SER A 30 -5.55 20.44 -4.06
N PRO A 31 -6.84 20.53 -3.65
CA PRO A 31 -7.94 20.28 -4.57
C PRO A 31 -7.99 21.20 -5.79
N LEU A 32 -7.34 22.37 -5.75
CA LEU A 32 -7.25 23.28 -6.89
C LEU A 32 -6.46 22.69 -8.07
N SER A 33 -5.58 21.71 -7.83
CA SER A 33 -4.76 21.08 -8.87
C SER A 33 -5.41 19.83 -9.48
N TYR A 34 -6.44 19.25 -8.85
CA TYR A 34 -6.94 17.91 -9.20
C TYR A 34 -7.41 17.79 -10.64
N HIS A 35 -8.06 18.82 -11.19
CA HIS A 35 -8.49 18.81 -12.59
C HIS A 35 -7.34 18.57 -13.58
N MET A 36 -6.16 19.12 -13.30
CA MET A 36 -4.97 18.95 -14.13
C MET A 36 -4.18 17.69 -13.74
N LEU A 37 -4.12 17.39 -12.45
CA LEU A 37 -3.33 16.31 -11.88
C LEU A 37 -3.91 14.91 -12.18
N MET A 38 -5.23 14.74 -12.06
CA MET A 38 -5.86 13.41 -12.10
C MET A 38 -5.62 12.64 -13.40
N PRO A 39 -5.74 13.23 -14.61
CA PRO A 39 -5.46 12.50 -15.85
C PRO A 39 -4.01 12.03 -15.95
N ILE A 40 -3.06 12.86 -15.48
CA ILE A 40 -1.62 12.54 -15.46
C ILE A 40 -1.37 11.39 -14.49
N LEU A 41 -1.95 11.48 -13.29
CA LEU A 41 -1.79 10.47 -12.27
C LEU A 41 -2.37 9.12 -12.69
N GLN A 42 -3.60 9.10 -13.22
CA GLN A 42 -4.26 7.90 -13.74
C GLN A 42 -3.46 7.23 -14.86
N SER A 43 -2.86 8.03 -15.75
CA SER A 43 -1.98 7.51 -16.80
C SER A 43 -0.72 6.87 -16.21
N GLY A 44 -0.14 7.47 -15.17
CA GLY A 44 1.10 7.01 -14.55
C GLY A 44 0.95 5.79 -13.64
N VAL A 45 -0.17 5.65 -12.93
CA VAL A 45 -0.45 4.49 -12.06
C VAL A 45 -1.08 3.30 -12.80
N ASN A 46 -1.41 3.46 -14.10
CA ASN A 46 -1.91 2.37 -14.92
C ASN A 46 -0.78 1.39 -15.26
N VAL A 47 -0.74 0.28 -14.54
CA VAL A 47 0.28 -0.76 -14.72
C VAL A 47 0.25 -1.42 -16.10
N ASP A 48 -0.89 -1.40 -16.79
CA ASP A 48 -1.04 -2.00 -18.13
C ASP A 48 -0.58 -1.08 -19.26
N SER A 49 -0.18 0.16 -18.92
CA SER A 49 0.41 1.08 -19.90
C SER A 49 1.82 0.63 -20.31
N PRO A 50 2.25 0.89 -21.55
CA PRO A 50 3.61 0.57 -22.00
C PRO A 50 4.69 1.32 -21.23
N ASP A 51 4.37 2.49 -20.68
CA ASP A 51 5.30 3.36 -19.95
C ASP A 51 5.35 3.05 -18.44
N ALA A 52 4.53 2.11 -17.95
CA ALA A 52 4.38 1.81 -16.53
C ALA A 52 5.73 1.53 -15.84
N LEU A 53 6.63 0.78 -16.49
CA LEU A 53 7.95 0.46 -15.92
C LEU A 53 8.80 1.70 -15.61
N ASN A 54 8.62 2.78 -16.36
CA ASN A 54 9.40 4.01 -16.20
C ASN A 54 8.72 5.02 -15.27
N LEU A 55 7.38 5.05 -15.26
CA LEU A 55 6.61 6.11 -14.61
C LEU A 55 6.02 5.71 -13.26
N LEU A 56 5.87 4.40 -12.99
CA LEU A 56 5.09 3.94 -11.85
C LEU A 56 5.67 4.42 -10.51
N GLU A 57 7.00 4.38 -10.35
CA GLU A 57 7.67 4.82 -9.11
C GLU A 57 7.29 6.27 -8.75
N ASP A 58 7.52 7.21 -9.66
CA ASP A 58 7.20 8.62 -9.46
C ASP A 58 5.69 8.87 -9.39
N SER A 59 4.88 8.08 -10.10
CA SER A 59 3.43 8.22 -10.10
C SER A 59 2.81 7.80 -8.78
N VAL A 60 3.30 6.72 -8.16
CA VAL A 60 2.83 6.28 -6.85
C VAL A 60 3.27 7.25 -5.75
N LEU A 61 4.47 7.83 -5.85
CA LEU A 61 4.92 8.90 -4.96
C LEU A 61 4.08 10.18 -5.12
N LEU A 62 3.67 10.51 -6.34
CA LEU A 62 2.73 11.61 -6.59
C LEU A 62 1.35 11.32 -5.99
N TRP A 63 0.88 10.08 -6.10
CA TRP A 63 -0.38 9.66 -5.53
C TRP A 63 -0.40 9.83 -4.01
N GLU A 64 0.58 9.28 -3.32
CA GLU A 64 0.71 9.40 -1.86
C GLU A 64 0.77 10.87 -1.44
N ALA A 65 1.63 11.69 -2.05
CA ALA A 65 1.71 13.10 -1.73
C ALA A 65 0.40 13.86 -1.97
N THR A 66 -0.42 13.40 -2.91
CA THR A 66 -1.74 13.96 -3.18
C THR A 66 -2.73 13.63 -2.07
N LEU A 67 -2.72 12.40 -1.56
CA LEU A 67 -3.56 11.97 -0.45
C LEU A 67 -3.14 12.65 0.85
N SER A 68 -1.84 12.68 1.17
CA SER A 68 -1.36 13.26 2.42
C SER A 68 -1.55 14.79 2.52
N ASN A 69 -1.78 15.46 1.38
CA ASN A 69 -2.13 16.89 1.32
C ASN A 69 -3.63 17.13 1.05
N ALA A 70 -4.44 16.09 0.89
CA ALA A 70 -5.87 16.23 0.66
C ALA A 70 -6.59 16.62 1.96
N PRO A 71 -7.42 17.68 1.97
CA PRO A 71 -8.24 17.98 3.15
C PRO A 71 -9.36 16.95 3.38
N SER A 72 -9.71 16.17 2.36
CA SER A 72 -10.71 15.09 2.38
C SER A 72 -10.57 14.21 1.14
N ILE A 73 -10.96 12.94 1.22
CA ILE A 73 -11.05 12.08 0.03
C ILE A 73 -12.29 12.45 -0.79
N VAL A 74 -12.06 13.06 -1.96
CA VAL A 74 -13.11 13.32 -2.95
C VAL A 74 -13.29 12.11 -3.87
N SER A 75 -14.40 12.06 -4.62
CA SER A 75 -14.72 10.93 -5.51
C SER A 75 -13.59 10.60 -6.49
N GLN A 76 -12.95 11.61 -7.09
CA GLN A 76 -11.86 11.42 -8.04
C GLN A 76 -10.63 10.72 -7.42
N LEU A 77 -10.36 10.98 -6.13
CA LEU A 77 -9.30 10.28 -5.40
C LEU A 77 -9.76 8.87 -5.05
N MET A 78 -10.99 8.72 -4.56
CA MET A 78 -11.57 7.40 -4.26
C MET A 78 -11.46 6.43 -5.44
N ASP A 79 -11.76 6.92 -6.65
CA ASP A 79 -11.69 6.17 -7.91
C ASP A 79 -10.27 5.66 -8.27
N LEU A 80 -9.21 6.16 -7.61
CA LEU A 80 -7.84 5.68 -7.82
C LEU A 80 -7.52 4.39 -7.07
N PHE A 81 -8.22 4.08 -5.97
CA PHE A 81 -7.87 2.93 -5.14
C PHE A 81 -7.74 1.60 -5.89
N PRO A 82 -8.62 1.26 -6.87
CA PRO A 82 -8.49 0.04 -7.65
C PRO A 82 -7.14 -0.13 -8.37
N TYR A 83 -6.42 0.95 -8.70
CA TYR A 83 -5.09 0.85 -9.31
C TYR A 83 -4.06 0.23 -8.36
N LEU A 84 -4.22 0.39 -7.04
CA LEU A 84 -3.32 -0.22 -6.06
C LEU A 84 -3.36 -1.75 -6.14
N VAL A 85 -4.52 -2.33 -6.44
CA VAL A 85 -4.66 -3.78 -6.65
C VAL A 85 -3.76 -4.25 -7.80
N GLY A 86 -3.74 -3.51 -8.91
CA GLY A 86 -2.89 -3.81 -10.06
C GLY A 86 -1.41 -3.69 -9.74
N ILE A 87 -1.03 -2.67 -8.95
CA ILE A 87 0.34 -2.42 -8.53
C ILE A 87 0.86 -3.58 -7.67
N VAL A 88 0.16 -3.94 -6.59
CA VAL A 88 0.61 -4.99 -5.66
C VAL A 88 0.59 -6.39 -6.28
N ASN A 89 -0.25 -6.62 -7.28
CA ASN A 89 -0.27 -7.90 -8.00
C ASN A 89 0.91 -8.07 -8.96
N ARG A 90 1.57 -6.98 -9.38
CA ARG A 90 2.74 -7.06 -10.27
C ARG A 90 4.05 -7.21 -9.50
N SER A 91 4.27 -6.39 -8.49
CA SER A 91 5.45 -6.47 -7.63
C SER A 91 5.21 -5.79 -6.28
N PHE A 92 6.15 -6.00 -5.35
CA PHE A 92 6.17 -5.34 -4.05
C PHE A 92 7.25 -4.26 -3.95
N ASP A 93 7.77 -3.77 -5.09
CA ASP A 93 8.83 -2.75 -5.12
C ASP A 93 8.38 -1.43 -4.50
N HIS A 94 7.07 -1.17 -4.53
CA HIS A 94 6.41 0.01 -3.98
C HIS A 94 5.61 -0.29 -2.71
N LEU A 95 5.94 -1.36 -1.98
CA LEU A 95 5.16 -1.80 -0.82
C LEU A 95 5.00 -0.71 0.25
N GLU A 96 6.07 -0.03 0.62
CA GLU A 96 6.05 0.98 1.70
C GLU A 96 5.10 2.13 1.37
N VAL A 97 5.25 2.74 0.19
CA VAL A 97 4.34 3.80 -0.28
C VAL A 97 2.91 3.27 -0.51
N GLY A 98 2.75 2.03 -0.96
CA GLY A 98 1.44 1.39 -1.11
C GLY A 98 0.71 1.23 0.23
N VAL A 99 1.42 0.88 1.30
CA VAL A 99 0.87 0.80 2.66
C VAL A 99 0.47 2.20 3.15
N ASN A 100 1.29 3.22 2.92
CA ASN A 100 0.95 4.61 3.28
C ASN A 100 -0.31 5.09 2.55
N ILE A 101 -0.48 4.72 1.27
CA ILE A 101 -1.70 5.02 0.51
C ILE A 101 -2.92 4.37 1.17
N VAL A 102 -2.83 3.09 1.57
CA VAL A 102 -3.93 2.42 2.29
C VAL A 102 -4.25 3.12 3.60
N GLU A 103 -3.22 3.54 4.35
CA GLU A 103 -3.37 4.30 5.59
C GLU A 103 -4.11 5.62 5.36
N ASP A 104 -3.70 6.42 4.36
CA ASP A 104 -4.36 7.69 4.03
C ASP A 104 -5.83 7.49 3.66
N TYR A 105 -6.17 6.48 2.84
CA TYR A 105 -7.58 6.17 2.54
C TYR A 105 -8.35 5.72 3.78
N THR A 106 -7.70 4.97 4.67
CA THR A 106 -8.31 4.47 5.90
C THR A 106 -8.66 5.64 6.83
N ILE A 107 -7.74 6.59 7.01
CA ILE A 107 -7.91 7.75 7.89
C ILE A 107 -8.90 8.76 7.28
N PHE A 108 -8.69 9.16 6.03
CA PHE A 108 -9.43 10.28 5.42
C PHE A 108 -10.70 9.84 4.69
N GLY A 109 -10.75 8.61 4.17
CA GLY A 109 -11.91 8.05 3.46
C GLY A 109 -12.94 7.40 4.38
N GLY A 110 -12.54 7.01 5.59
CA GLY A 110 -13.47 6.57 6.63
C GLY A 110 -14.30 5.34 6.23
N SER A 111 -15.52 5.25 6.77
CA SER A 111 -16.45 4.17 6.44
C SER A 111 -16.92 4.18 4.98
N GLU A 112 -16.85 5.32 4.28
CA GLU A 112 -17.19 5.41 2.86
C GLU A 112 -16.18 4.65 2.01
N PHE A 113 -14.88 4.79 2.33
CA PHE A 113 -13.83 4.00 1.70
C PHE A 113 -14.05 2.48 1.86
N LEU A 114 -14.35 2.01 3.08
CA LEU A 114 -14.63 0.58 3.31
C LEU A 114 -15.86 0.09 2.54
N LYS A 115 -16.91 0.92 2.42
CA LYS A 115 -18.12 0.57 1.66
C LYS A 115 -17.85 0.47 0.16
N SER A 116 -17.06 1.40 -0.38
CA SER A 116 -16.78 1.49 -1.82
C SER A 116 -15.70 0.50 -2.28
N HIS A 117 -14.67 0.28 -1.45
CA HIS A 117 -13.46 -0.45 -1.83
C HIS A 117 -13.06 -1.57 -0.88
N GLY A 118 -13.90 -1.95 0.08
CA GLY A 118 -13.55 -2.98 1.07
C GLY A 118 -13.05 -4.29 0.45
N THR A 119 -13.68 -4.78 -0.62
CA THR A 119 -13.21 -5.99 -1.32
C THR A 119 -11.84 -5.79 -1.97
N SER A 120 -11.59 -4.65 -2.61
CA SER A 120 -10.28 -4.33 -3.19
C SER A 120 -9.22 -4.22 -2.09
N LEU A 121 -9.56 -3.64 -0.94
CA LEU A 121 -8.67 -3.52 0.20
C LEU A 121 -8.31 -4.90 0.77
N ALA A 122 -9.30 -5.77 0.95
CA ALA A 122 -9.07 -7.15 1.40
C ALA A 122 -8.13 -7.88 0.43
N ASN A 123 -8.36 -7.75 -0.88
CA ASN A 123 -7.49 -8.37 -1.89
C ASN A 123 -6.05 -7.83 -1.82
N VAL A 124 -5.86 -6.52 -1.64
CA VAL A 124 -4.52 -5.91 -1.49
C VAL A 124 -3.82 -6.50 -0.27
N LEU A 125 -4.48 -6.55 0.88
CA LEU A 125 -3.88 -7.05 2.12
C LEU A 125 -3.61 -8.55 2.06
N ASP A 126 -4.51 -9.34 1.49
CA ASP A 126 -4.31 -10.78 1.29
C ASP A 126 -3.13 -11.06 0.36
N THR A 127 -3.02 -10.33 -0.75
CA THR A 127 -1.87 -10.43 -1.68
C THR A 127 -0.57 -10.07 -0.96
N ILE A 128 -0.53 -9.00 -0.18
CA ILE A 128 0.67 -8.60 0.56
C ILE A 128 1.02 -9.67 1.60
N VAL A 129 0.13 -9.95 2.54
CA VAL A 129 0.38 -10.84 3.69
C VAL A 129 0.71 -12.27 3.24
N GLY A 130 0.13 -12.73 2.13
CA GLY A 130 0.40 -14.07 1.61
C GLY A 130 1.74 -14.25 0.90
N ASN A 131 2.42 -13.17 0.48
CA ASN A 131 3.55 -13.26 -0.45
C ASN A 131 4.80 -12.50 -0.01
N VAL A 132 4.71 -11.55 0.93
CA VAL A 132 5.88 -10.81 1.41
C VAL A 132 6.66 -11.58 2.49
N ASN A 133 7.93 -11.23 2.66
CA ASN A 133 8.76 -11.75 3.74
C ASN A 133 8.48 -11.03 5.09
N ASP A 134 9.18 -11.43 6.15
CA ASP A 134 9.04 -10.84 7.49
C ASP A 134 9.17 -9.31 7.51
N LYS A 135 10.10 -8.74 6.71
CA LYS A 135 10.27 -7.28 6.62
C LYS A 135 9.02 -6.64 6.02
N GLY A 136 8.49 -7.18 4.92
CA GLY A 136 7.27 -6.67 4.30
C GLY A 136 6.04 -6.83 5.19
N LEU A 137 5.96 -7.92 5.97
CA LEU A 137 4.90 -8.10 6.96
C LEU A 137 4.98 -7.02 8.05
N LEU A 138 6.17 -6.76 8.60
CA LEU A 138 6.38 -5.71 9.59
C LEU A 138 6.00 -4.33 9.06
N THR A 139 6.23 -4.05 7.78
CA THR A 139 5.77 -2.82 7.11
C THR A 139 4.25 -2.75 7.02
N THR A 140 3.55 -3.88 6.86
CA THR A 140 2.09 -3.94 6.63
C THR A 140 1.27 -3.99 7.92
N LEU A 141 1.84 -4.51 9.01
CA LEU A 141 1.12 -4.66 10.28
C LEU A 141 0.51 -3.35 10.84
N PRO A 142 1.18 -2.18 10.78
CA PRO A 142 0.61 -0.93 11.28
C PRO A 142 -0.73 -0.58 10.62
N VAL A 143 -0.86 -0.77 9.30
CA VAL A 143 -2.12 -0.42 8.61
C VAL A 143 -3.24 -1.42 8.93
N ILE A 144 -2.90 -2.69 9.16
CA ILE A 144 -3.87 -3.71 9.62
C ILE A 144 -4.38 -3.36 11.02
N ASP A 145 -3.49 -2.99 11.94
CA ASP A 145 -3.85 -2.56 13.29
C ASP A 145 -4.72 -1.28 13.24
N LEU A 146 -4.32 -0.29 12.45
CA LEU A 146 -5.08 0.94 12.23
C LEU A 146 -6.50 0.67 11.71
N LEU A 147 -6.65 -0.22 10.72
CA LEU A 147 -7.96 -0.61 10.17
C LEU A 147 -8.87 -1.21 11.25
N ILE A 148 -8.35 -2.08 12.10
CA ILE A 148 -9.10 -2.70 13.19
C ILE A 148 -9.48 -1.66 14.26
N GLN A 149 -8.56 -0.75 14.59
CA GLN A 149 -8.81 0.31 15.56
C GLN A 149 -9.89 1.28 15.10
N LEU A 150 -9.88 1.66 13.82
CA LEU A 150 -10.85 2.60 13.26
C LEU A 150 -12.20 1.93 12.93
N PHE A 151 -12.20 0.64 12.54
CA PHE A 151 -13.41 -0.08 12.12
C PHE A 151 -13.52 -1.46 12.78
N PRO A 152 -13.70 -1.53 14.11
CA PRO A 152 -13.62 -2.79 14.86
C PRO A 152 -14.73 -3.79 14.53
N GLN A 153 -15.83 -3.36 13.90
CA GLN A 153 -16.92 -4.26 13.51
C GLN A 153 -16.82 -4.69 12.04
N GLU A 154 -16.35 -3.80 11.17
CA GLU A 154 -16.30 -4.01 9.72
C GLU A 154 -14.98 -4.59 9.25
N ALA A 155 -13.83 -4.16 9.81
CA ALA A 155 -12.52 -4.59 9.34
C ALA A 155 -12.23 -6.08 9.63
N PRO A 156 -12.40 -6.62 10.86
CA PRO A 156 -12.06 -8.01 11.13
C PRO A 156 -12.71 -9.06 10.21
N PRO A 157 -14.03 -9.00 9.90
CA PRO A 157 -14.61 -9.92 8.93
C PRO A 157 -14.15 -9.63 7.48
N LEU A 158 -13.83 -8.39 7.15
CA LEU A 158 -13.38 -7.99 5.82
C LEU A 158 -11.99 -8.55 5.49
N ILE A 159 -11.05 -8.49 6.44
CA ILE A 159 -9.65 -8.89 6.27
C ILE A 159 -9.34 -10.24 6.96
N SER A 160 -10.34 -11.09 7.12
CA SER A 160 -10.23 -12.32 7.94
C SER A 160 -9.14 -13.28 7.45
N SER A 161 -8.88 -13.28 6.14
CA SER A 161 -7.88 -14.15 5.49
C SER A 161 -6.45 -13.71 5.89
N ALA A 162 -6.10 -12.44 5.68
CA ALA A 162 -4.87 -11.84 6.19
C ALA A 162 -4.67 -12.10 7.70
N LEU A 163 -5.71 -11.93 8.53
CA LEU A 163 -5.62 -12.19 9.97
C LEU A 163 -5.31 -13.65 10.30
N GLN A 164 -5.91 -14.61 9.58
CA GLN A 164 -5.60 -16.02 9.76
C GLN A 164 -4.12 -16.29 9.46
N VAL A 165 -3.57 -15.77 8.36
CA VAL A 165 -2.15 -15.94 8.03
C VAL A 165 -1.25 -15.40 9.12
N LEU A 166 -1.54 -14.20 9.66
CA LEU A 166 -0.77 -13.62 10.75
C LEU A 166 -0.83 -14.48 12.03
N THR A 167 -2.00 -15.01 12.40
CA THR A 167 -2.11 -15.90 13.57
C THR A 167 -1.35 -17.21 13.38
N TRP A 168 -1.38 -17.77 12.16
CA TRP A 168 -0.57 -18.94 11.83
C TRP A 168 0.92 -18.62 11.99
N LEU A 169 1.42 -17.53 11.44
CA LEU A 169 2.83 -17.16 11.58
C LEU A 169 3.27 -17.01 13.04
N VAL A 170 2.45 -16.38 13.88
CA VAL A 170 2.74 -16.23 15.32
C VAL A 170 2.78 -17.58 16.01
N THR A 171 1.77 -18.44 15.78
CA THR A 171 1.71 -19.76 16.45
C THR A 171 2.86 -20.67 16.02
N TRP A 172 3.22 -20.68 14.74
CA TRP A 172 4.34 -21.47 14.23
C TRP A 172 5.67 -20.96 14.75
N SER A 173 5.90 -19.64 14.81
CA SER A 173 7.12 -19.06 15.38
C SER A 173 7.34 -19.53 16.83
N GLN A 174 6.28 -19.58 17.63
CA GLN A 174 6.34 -20.09 19.00
C GLN A 174 6.68 -21.59 19.05
N VAL A 175 6.07 -22.40 18.19
CA VAL A 175 6.34 -23.85 18.13
C VAL A 175 7.79 -24.13 17.72
N TRP A 176 8.30 -23.44 16.68
CA TRP A 176 9.68 -23.56 16.23
C TRP A 176 10.68 -23.16 17.31
N ASN A 177 10.42 -22.08 18.04
CA ASN A 177 11.27 -21.65 19.16
C ASN A 177 11.33 -22.71 20.27
N VAL A 178 10.18 -23.30 20.62
CA VAL A 178 10.13 -24.38 21.63
C VAL A 178 10.90 -25.62 21.15
N GLN A 179 10.72 -26.05 19.90
CA GLN A 179 11.45 -27.20 19.34
C GLN A 179 12.97 -26.95 19.27
N MET A 180 13.39 -25.73 18.94
CA MET A 180 14.81 -25.36 18.90
C MET A 180 15.46 -25.44 20.28
N ILE A 181 14.77 -24.94 21.31
CA ILE A 181 15.22 -25.02 22.71
C ILE A 181 15.38 -26.49 23.12
N LEU A 182 14.39 -27.34 22.82
CA LEU A 182 14.43 -28.77 23.14
C LEU A 182 15.59 -29.48 22.42
N HIS A 183 15.82 -29.20 21.14
CA HIS A 183 16.91 -29.83 20.39
C HIS A 183 18.30 -29.40 20.88
N HIS A 184 18.47 -28.13 21.29
CA HIS A 184 19.71 -27.67 21.92
C HIS A 184 19.95 -28.31 23.27
N SER A 185 18.91 -28.52 24.10
CA SER A 185 19.06 -29.24 25.37
C SER A 185 19.52 -30.69 25.19
N ASP A 186 19.04 -31.39 24.16
CA ASP A 186 19.45 -32.77 23.88
C ASP A 186 20.93 -32.85 23.44
N LEU A 187 21.40 -31.90 22.63
CA LEU A 187 22.81 -31.80 22.22
C LEU A 187 23.75 -31.48 23.40
N PHE A 188 23.32 -30.65 24.35
CA PHE A 188 24.08 -30.36 25.58
C PHE A 188 24.16 -31.58 26.53
N ILE A 189 23.14 -32.43 26.55
CA ILE A 189 23.14 -33.67 27.33
C ILE A 189 24.08 -34.70 26.69
N HIS A 190 24.07 -34.84 25.37
CA HIS A 190 24.93 -35.79 24.65
C HIS A 190 26.40 -35.36 24.54
N ALA A 191 26.72 -34.07 24.64
CA ALA A 191 28.11 -33.58 24.62
C ALA A 191 28.82 -33.61 25.99
N ASN A 192 28.07 -33.83 27.09
CA ASN A 192 28.57 -33.88 28.47
C ASN A 192 28.51 -35.30 29.09
N LEU A 193 28.33 -36.34 28.26
CA LEU A 193 28.41 -37.76 28.60
C LEU A 193 29.59 -38.39 27.85
#